data_AF-A0A1Y1KSQ6-F1
#
_entry.id   AF-A0A1Y1KSQ6-F1
#
_cell.length_a   1.000
_cell.length_b   1.000
_cell.length_c   1.000
_cell.angle_alpha   90.00
_cell.angle_beta   90.00
_cell.angle_gamma   90.00
#
_symmetry.space_group_name_H-M   'P 1'
#
loop_
_entity.id
_entity.type
_entity.pdbx_description
1 polymer ?
#
loop_
_entity_poly.entity_id
_entity_poly.type
_entity_poly.pdbx_seq_one_letter_code
_entity_poly.pdbx_strand_id
1 'polypeptide(L)'
;MLNKCIERLEEKEDRLMRLEKAINPLLDNDQVALTFILDNVINTKLKTMAESWPFLKPVNKKMVKDYYNIIKRPMDLETIVKKVSSHKYHSRHEFLVDVQQILENCILYNGKDSPFTQKAEAIVLVCRATLDEYDEHLTQLESKIAAAHERAMQEDDSAWLGVDEENYTIAEPDHMSFAGSPDNIYFKGNVEDYDYVDVEGGGLGFGDVLSPPPKIR
;
A
#
# COMPACT_ATOMS: atom_id res chain seq x y z
N MET A 1 38.56 15.97 -20.91
CA MET A 1 37.27 16.47 -20.35
C MET A 1 36.17 15.42 -20.41
N LEU A 2 36.06 14.63 -21.48
CA LEU A 2 35.07 13.56 -21.60
C LEU A 2 35.16 12.47 -20.50
N ASN A 3 36.37 11.99 -20.17
CA ASN A 3 36.58 10.94 -19.17
C ASN A 3 36.09 11.33 -17.77
N LYS A 4 36.25 12.60 -17.38
CA LYS A 4 35.80 13.11 -16.08
C LYS A 4 34.27 13.24 -16.00
N CYS A 5 33.60 13.34 -17.14
CA CYS A 5 32.13 13.26 -17.21
C CYS A 5 31.66 11.81 -17.14
N ILE A 6 32.39 10.87 -17.74
CA ILE A 6 32.08 9.42 -17.68
C ILE A 6 32.22 8.92 -16.25
N GLU A 7 33.35 9.18 -15.58
CA GLU A 7 33.55 8.80 -14.16
C GLU A 7 32.46 9.39 -13.25
N ARG A 8 32.06 10.65 -13.47
CA ARG A 8 30.98 11.27 -12.69
C ARG A 8 29.58 10.78 -13.05
N LEU A 9 29.40 10.20 -14.23
CA LEU A 9 28.16 9.52 -14.60
C LEU A 9 28.12 8.14 -13.94
N GLU A 10 29.22 7.39 -13.99
CA GLU A 10 29.38 6.09 -13.31
C GLU A 10 29.20 6.23 -11.79
N GLU A 11 29.84 7.20 -11.13
CA GLU A 11 29.65 7.46 -9.69
C GLU A 11 28.19 7.79 -9.33
N LYS A 12 27.50 8.49 -10.23
CA LYS A 12 26.08 8.84 -10.03
C LYS A 12 25.18 7.65 -10.31
N GLU A 13 25.48 6.82 -11.31
CA GLU A 13 24.78 5.56 -11.59
C GLU A 13 24.93 4.59 -10.43
N ASP A 14 26.14 4.43 -9.87
CA ASP A 14 26.37 3.60 -8.69
C ASP A 14 25.60 4.11 -7.47
N ARG A 15 25.60 5.43 -7.27
CA ARG A 15 24.86 6.05 -6.16
C ARG A 15 23.34 5.90 -6.37
N LEU A 16 22.85 6.08 -7.60
CA LEU A 16 21.46 5.86 -7.96
C LEU A 16 21.07 4.39 -7.78
N MET A 17 21.90 3.44 -8.21
CA MET A 17 21.67 2.01 -8.04
C MET A 17 21.63 1.62 -6.55
N ARG A 18 22.52 2.19 -5.73
CA ARG A 18 22.49 2.00 -4.26
C ARG A 18 21.25 2.63 -3.63
N LEU A 19 20.83 3.82 -4.08
CA LEU A 19 19.63 4.48 -3.60
C LEU A 19 18.35 3.76 -4.06
N GLU A 20 18.28 3.28 -5.30
CA GLU A 20 17.19 2.47 -5.82
C GLU A 20 17.09 1.14 -5.08
N LYS A 21 18.22 0.50 -4.81
CA LYS A 21 18.27 -0.72 -3.99
C LYS A 21 17.93 -0.46 -2.51
N ALA A 22 18.25 0.71 -1.98
CA ALA A 22 17.88 1.10 -0.62
C ALA A 22 16.40 1.52 -0.49
N ILE A 23 15.83 2.12 -1.53
CA ILE A 23 14.42 2.54 -1.59
C ILE A 23 13.50 1.39 -1.99
N ASN A 24 13.98 0.48 -2.85
CA ASN A 24 13.26 -0.67 -3.35
C ASN A 24 14.20 -1.90 -3.44
N PRO A 25 14.58 -2.49 -2.30
CA PRO A 25 15.41 -3.71 -2.26
C PRO A 25 14.75 -4.93 -2.93
N LEU A 26 13.49 -4.78 -3.36
CA LEU A 26 12.63 -5.78 -3.98
C LEU A 26 12.69 -5.77 -5.52
N LEU A 27 13.54 -4.94 -6.13
CA LEU A 27 13.80 -5.04 -7.58
C LEU A 27 14.82 -6.16 -7.91
N ASP A 28 14.88 -7.20 -7.08
CA ASP A 28 15.64 -8.41 -7.35
C ASP A 28 14.86 -9.33 -8.28
N ASN A 29 15.59 -10.06 -9.13
CA ASN A 29 15.04 -11.03 -10.09
C ASN A 29 14.03 -12.01 -9.44
N ASP A 30 14.26 -12.40 -8.18
CA ASP A 30 13.40 -13.34 -7.45
C ASP A 30 12.02 -12.75 -7.11
N GLN A 31 11.93 -11.47 -6.69
CA GLN A 31 10.62 -10.84 -6.42
C GLN A 31 9.80 -10.65 -7.70
N VAL A 32 10.48 -10.31 -8.81
CA VAL A 32 9.83 -10.24 -10.12
C VAL A 32 9.30 -11.62 -10.54
N ALA A 33 10.07 -12.68 -10.31
CA ALA A 33 9.63 -14.05 -10.57
C ALA A 33 8.44 -14.47 -9.71
N LEU A 34 8.44 -14.14 -8.40
CA LEU A 34 7.29 -14.39 -7.52
C LEU A 34 6.05 -13.65 -8.04
N THR A 35 6.19 -12.35 -8.33
CA THR A 35 5.10 -11.53 -8.88
C THR A 35 4.57 -12.12 -10.19
N PHE A 36 5.43 -12.61 -11.08
CA PHE A 36 5.01 -13.24 -12.32
C PHE A 36 4.15 -14.49 -12.09
N ILE A 37 4.56 -15.36 -11.15
CA ILE A 37 3.77 -16.55 -10.80
C ILE A 37 2.40 -16.14 -10.23
N LEU A 38 2.37 -15.22 -9.26
CA LEU A 38 1.13 -14.77 -8.65
C LEU A 38 0.21 -14.06 -9.67
N ASP A 39 0.77 -13.28 -10.60
CA ASP A 39 0.03 -12.62 -11.67
C ASP A 39 -0.63 -13.65 -12.60
N ASN A 40 0.12 -14.70 -12.96
CA ASN A 40 -0.41 -15.80 -13.74
C ASN A 40 -1.57 -16.49 -13.00
N VAL A 41 -1.40 -16.84 -11.73
CA VAL A 41 -2.47 -17.47 -10.91
C VAL A 41 -3.73 -16.62 -10.93
N ILE A 42 -3.64 -15.32 -10.67
CA ILE A 42 -4.84 -14.47 -10.61
C ILE A 42 -5.47 -14.21 -11.99
N ASN A 43 -4.67 -13.91 -13.01
CA ASN A 43 -5.18 -13.50 -14.32
C ASN A 43 -5.58 -14.68 -15.22
N THR A 44 -4.89 -15.82 -15.15
CA THR A 44 -5.18 -16.96 -16.02
C THR A 44 -6.09 -18.00 -15.36
N LYS A 45 -6.04 -18.15 -14.03
CA LYS A 45 -6.88 -19.10 -13.28
C LYS A 45 -8.03 -18.40 -12.60
N LEU A 46 -7.78 -17.54 -11.61
CA LEU A 46 -8.87 -17.08 -10.74
C LEU A 46 -9.88 -16.20 -11.48
N LYS A 47 -9.44 -15.22 -12.26
CA LYS A 47 -10.36 -14.31 -12.98
C LYS A 47 -11.13 -14.97 -14.12
N THR A 48 -10.68 -16.11 -14.63
CA THR A 48 -11.31 -16.82 -15.75
C THR A 48 -12.36 -17.83 -15.31
N MET A 49 -12.42 -18.15 -14.00
CA MET A 49 -13.47 -19.01 -13.43
C MET A 49 -14.87 -18.41 -13.61
N ALA A 50 -15.84 -19.26 -13.90
CA ALA A 50 -17.25 -18.87 -14.05
C ALA A 50 -17.83 -18.33 -12.72
N GLU A 51 -17.24 -18.70 -11.59
CA GLU A 51 -17.62 -18.32 -10.23
C GLU A 51 -17.17 -16.91 -9.87
N SER A 52 -16.19 -16.34 -10.60
CA SER A 52 -15.47 -15.13 -10.18
C SER A 52 -16.19 -13.81 -10.43
N TRP A 53 -17.21 -13.79 -11.29
CA TRP A 53 -17.88 -12.55 -11.70
C TRP A 53 -18.34 -11.62 -10.56
N PRO A 54 -18.83 -12.09 -9.38
CA PRO A 54 -19.22 -11.20 -8.28
C PRO A 54 -18.04 -10.51 -7.59
N PHE A 55 -16.84 -11.10 -7.72
CA PHE A 55 -15.63 -10.72 -6.98
C PHE A 55 -14.57 -10.05 -7.86
N LEU A 56 -14.86 -9.84 -9.15
CA LEU A 56 -13.93 -9.24 -10.10
C LEU A 56 -13.57 -7.79 -9.76
N LYS A 57 -14.47 -7.06 -9.09
CA LYS A 57 -14.34 -5.63 -8.78
C LYS A 57 -14.80 -5.33 -7.37
N PRO A 58 -14.38 -4.19 -6.77
CA PRO A 58 -14.90 -3.77 -5.48
C PRO A 58 -16.43 -3.63 -5.51
N VAL A 59 -17.09 -4.00 -4.41
CA VAL A 59 -18.55 -3.92 -4.29
C VAL A 59 -19.00 -2.47 -4.45
N ASN A 60 -19.96 -2.20 -5.33
CA ASN A 60 -20.44 -0.84 -5.57
C ASN A 60 -21.35 -0.36 -4.42
N LYS A 61 -20.87 0.63 -3.64
CA LYS A 61 -21.60 1.22 -2.50
C LYS A 61 -22.98 1.80 -2.88
N LYS A 62 -23.17 2.25 -4.13
CA LYS A 62 -24.48 2.76 -4.58
C LYS A 62 -25.50 1.63 -4.76
N MET A 63 -25.03 0.45 -5.15
CA MET A 63 -25.86 -0.75 -5.35
C MET A 63 -26.11 -1.51 -4.05
N VAL A 64 -25.09 -1.61 -3.20
CA VAL A 64 -25.12 -2.34 -1.93
C VAL A 64 -24.76 -1.37 -0.81
N LYS A 65 -25.77 -0.72 -0.24
CA LYS A 65 -25.60 0.49 0.60
C LYS A 65 -24.95 0.22 1.95
N ASP A 66 -25.23 -0.93 2.52
CA ASP A 66 -24.82 -1.38 3.86
C ASP A 66 -23.54 -2.22 3.87
N TYR A 67 -23.03 -2.61 2.69
CA TYR A 67 -21.84 -3.45 2.56
C TYR A 67 -20.65 -2.95 3.38
N TYR A 68 -20.26 -1.68 3.19
CA TYR A 68 -19.11 -1.07 3.88
C TYR A 68 -19.39 -0.69 5.34
N ASN A 69 -20.64 -0.81 5.80
CA ASN A 69 -20.95 -0.69 7.23
C ASN A 69 -20.67 -2.00 7.96
N ILE A 70 -20.87 -3.14 7.28
CA ILE A 70 -20.65 -4.49 7.82
C ILE A 70 -19.21 -4.93 7.59
N ILE A 71 -18.73 -4.84 6.35
CA ILE A 71 -17.40 -5.28 5.93
C ILE A 71 -16.34 -4.21 6.18
N LYS A 72 -15.37 -4.53 7.04
CA LYS A 72 -14.32 -3.59 7.47
C LYS A 72 -13.06 -3.64 6.63
N ARG A 73 -12.71 -4.80 6.11
CA ARG A 73 -11.55 -5.01 5.22
C ARG A 73 -12.03 -5.56 3.87
N PRO A 74 -12.63 -4.72 3.01
CA PRO A 74 -13.10 -5.16 1.70
C PRO A 74 -11.92 -5.66 0.85
N MET A 75 -12.17 -6.70 0.05
CA MET A 75 -11.20 -7.26 -0.89
C MET A 75 -11.92 -7.78 -2.12
N ASP A 76 -11.24 -7.74 -3.26
CA ASP A 76 -11.73 -8.17 -4.57
C ASP A 76 -10.53 -8.50 -5.49
N LEU A 77 -10.79 -9.20 -6.59
CA LEU A 77 -9.73 -9.67 -7.48
C LEU A 77 -9.01 -8.53 -8.22
N GLU A 78 -9.67 -7.40 -8.53
CA GLU A 78 -8.99 -6.25 -9.14
C GLU A 78 -8.01 -5.61 -8.15
N THR A 79 -8.39 -5.48 -6.88
CA THR A 79 -7.51 -5.01 -5.82
C THR A 79 -6.31 -5.95 -5.64
N ILE A 80 -6.52 -7.27 -5.64
CA ILE A 80 -5.41 -8.24 -5.56
C ILE A 80 -4.49 -8.12 -6.76
N VAL A 81 -5.01 -7.97 -8.00
CA VAL A 81 -4.18 -7.73 -9.20
C VAL A 81 -3.29 -6.51 -9.03
N LYS A 82 -3.85 -5.38 -8.54
CA LYS A 82 -3.07 -4.15 -8.28
C LYS A 82 -1.97 -4.37 -7.24
N LYS A 83 -2.24 -5.18 -6.20
CA LYS A 83 -1.24 -5.53 -5.19
C LYS A 83 -0.14 -6.43 -5.76
N VAL A 84 -0.49 -7.40 -6.61
CA VAL A 84 0.49 -8.23 -7.33
C VAL A 84 1.40 -7.36 -8.20
N SER A 85 0.82 -6.49 -9.03
CA SER A 85 1.58 -5.64 -9.96
C SER A 85 2.45 -4.58 -9.27
N SER A 86 2.19 -4.30 -7.98
CA SER A 86 2.98 -3.37 -7.17
C SER A 86 3.92 -4.08 -6.18
N HIS A 87 4.20 -5.37 -6.44
CA HIS A 87 5.10 -6.22 -5.64
C HIS A 87 4.76 -6.22 -4.14
N LYS A 88 3.47 -6.15 -3.78
CA LYS A 88 3.04 -6.09 -2.37
C LYS A 88 3.02 -7.44 -1.67
N TYR A 89 3.31 -8.52 -2.38
CA TYR A 89 3.35 -9.87 -1.83
C TYR A 89 4.78 -10.40 -1.92
N HIS A 90 5.36 -10.70 -0.76
CA HIS A 90 6.68 -11.30 -0.59
C HIS A 90 6.58 -12.81 -0.32
N SER A 91 5.36 -13.31 -0.14
CA SER A 91 5.04 -14.73 -0.09
C SER A 91 3.66 -15.03 -0.64
N ARG A 92 3.46 -16.28 -1.07
CA ARG A 92 2.14 -16.80 -1.44
C ARG A 92 1.16 -16.79 -0.28
N HIS A 93 1.65 -16.84 0.97
CA HIS A 93 0.80 -16.73 2.14
C HIS A 93 0.09 -15.38 2.20
N GLU A 94 0.81 -14.27 1.99
CA GLU A 94 0.23 -12.93 1.98
C GLU A 94 -0.81 -12.76 0.86
N PHE A 95 -0.53 -13.30 -0.32
CA PHE A 95 -1.48 -13.34 -1.43
C PHE A 95 -2.74 -14.15 -1.06
N LEU A 96 -2.57 -15.33 -0.47
CA LEU A 96 -3.66 -16.22 -0.10
C LEU A 96 -4.53 -15.63 1.02
N VAL A 97 -3.95 -14.85 1.94
CA VAL A 97 -4.70 -14.12 2.98
C VAL A 97 -5.73 -13.18 2.35
N ASP A 98 -5.36 -12.47 1.28
CA ASP A 98 -6.30 -11.58 0.59
C ASP A 98 -7.37 -12.34 -0.21
N VAL A 99 -6.99 -13.45 -0.86
CA VAL A 99 -7.96 -14.33 -1.52
C VAL A 99 -8.95 -14.92 -0.50
N GLN A 100 -8.45 -15.34 0.67
CA GLN A 100 -9.27 -15.82 1.79
C GLN A 100 -10.17 -14.72 2.36
N GLN A 101 -9.70 -13.47 2.38
CA GLN A 101 -10.51 -12.33 2.82
C GLN A 101 -11.75 -12.12 1.94
N ILE A 102 -11.69 -12.42 0.64
CA ILE A 102 -12.87 -12.39 -0.23
C ILE A 102 -13.94 -13.37 0.31
N LEU A 103 -13.53 -14.60 0.64
CA LEU A 103 -14.42 -15.62 1.19
C LEU A 103 -14.96 -15.23 2.57
N GLU A 104 -14.11 -14.76 3.49
CA GLU A 104 -14.53 -14.33 4.83
C GLU A 104 -15.55 -13.18 4.77
N ASN A 105 -15.32 -12.19 3.90
CA ASN A 105 -16.27 -11.10 3.67
C ASN A 105 -17.58 -11.62 3.09
N CYS A 106 -17.49 -12.57 2.16
CA CYS A 106 -18.67 -13.17 1.54
C CYS A 106 -19.52 -13.93 2.57
N ILE A 107 -18.89 -14.72 3.45
CA ILE A 107 -19.56 -15.43 4.54
C ILE A 107 -20.21 -14.44 5.52
N LEU A 108 -19.46 -13.41 5.93
CA LEU A 108 -19.96 -12.43 6.89
C LEU A 108 -21.15 -11.65 6.36
N TYR A 109 -21.13 -11.26 5.09
CA TYR A 109 -22.19 -10.46 4.49
C TYR A 109 -23.37 -11.30 3.97
N ASN A 110 -23.10 -12.42 3.31
CA ASN A 110 -24.14 -13.21 2.61
C ASN A 110 -24.56 -14.46 3.39
N GLY A 111 -23.82 -14.88 4.41
CA GLY A 111 -24.03 -16.14 5.13
C GLY A 111 -23.31 -17.33 4.50
N LYS A 112 -23.03 -18.36 5.31
CA LYS A 112 -22.26 -19.54 4.89
C LYS A 112 -22.94 -20.34 3.76
N ASP A 113 -24.26 -20.46 3.80
CA ASP A 113 -25.02 -21.26 2.83
C ASP A 113 -25.35 -20.50 1.53
N SER A 114 -24.88 -19.25 1.40
CA SER A 114 -25.15 -18.43 0.23
C SER A 114 -24.51 -19.02 -1.04
N PRO A 115 -25.21 -18.97 -2.20
CA PRO A 115 -24.61 -19.29 -3.49
C PRO A 115 -23.37 -18.45 -3.81
N PHE A 116 -23.27 -17.23 -3.29
CA PHE A 116 -22.06 -16.41 -3.44
C PHE A 116 -20.89 -16.96 -2.62
N THR A 117 -21.17 -17.47 -1.41
CA THR A 117 -20.14 -18.09 -0.56
C THR A 117 -19.57 -19.33 -1.23
N GLN A 118 -20.42 -20.21 -1.77
CA GLN A 118 -19.97 -21.40 -2.52
C GLN A 118 -19.05 -21.05 -3.71
N LYS A 119 -19.34 -19.95 -4.41
CA LYS A 119 -18.47 -19.42 -5.47
C LYS A 119 -17.13 -18.94 -4.94
N ALA A 120 -17.12 -18.21 -3.82
CA ALA A 120 -15.88 -17.76 -3.18
C ALA A 120 -15.04 -18.95 -2.66
N GLU A 121 -15.68 -19.99 -2.11
CA GLU A 121 -15.01 -21.22 -1.70
C GLU A 121 -14.31 -21.92 -2.87
N ALA A 122 -14.98 -22.00 -4.03
CA ALA A 122 -14.38 -22.55 -5.24
C ALA A 122 -13.13 -21.77 -5.67
N ILE A 123 -13.16 -20.44 -5.62
CA ILE A 123 -11.99 -19.59 -5.95
C ILE A 123 -10.83 -19.86 -5.00
N VAL A 124 -11.07 -19.92 -3.68
CA VAL A 124 -10.04 -20.23 -2.68
C VAL A 124 -9.45 -21.62 -2.90
N LEU A 125 -10.30 -22.62 -3.18
CA LEU A 125 -9.86 -23.99 -3.44
C LEU A 125 -8.94 -24.06 -4.67
N VAL A 126 -9.37 -23.48 -5.79
CA VAL A 126 -8.57 -23.44 -7.03
C VAL A 126 -7.28 -22.65 -6.82
N CYS A 127 -7.32 -21.56 -6.07
CA CYS A 127 -6.12 -20.78 -5.72
C CYS A 127 -5.10 -21.64 -4.97
N ARG A 128 -5.52 -22.36 -3.93
CA ARG A 128 -4.62 -23.24 -3.15
C ARG A 128 -4.04 -24.33 -4.03
N ALA A 129 -4.89 -25.07 -4.75
CA ALA A 129 -4.45 -26.13 -5.64
C ALA A 129 -3.44 -25.64 -6.69
N THR A 130 -3.69 -24.45 -7.28
CA THR A 130 -2.76 -23.86 -8.26
C THR A 130 -1.44 -23.45 -7.61
N LEU A 131 -1.46 -22.87 -6.40
CA LEU A 131 -0.23 -22.51 -5.69
C LEU A 131 0.59 -23.74 -5.28
N ASP A 132 -0.07 -24.86 -4.97
CA ASP A 132 0.58 -26.13 -4.65
C ASP A 132 1.32 -26.72 -5.88
N GLU A 133 0.82 -26.49 -7.11
CA GLU A 133 1.54 -26.86 -8.34
C GLU A 133 2.91 -26.14 -8.47
N TYR A 134 3.06 -24.99 -7.83
CA TYR A 134 4.29 -24.18 -7.82
C TYR A 134 5.07 -24.28 -6.50
N ASP A 135 4.75 -25.24 -5.61
CA ASP A 135 5.21 -25.25 -4.22
C ASP A 135 6.73 -25.15 -4.07
N GLU A 136 7.48 -25.99 -4.80
CA GLU A 136 8.93 -26.01 -4.74
C GLU A 136 9.53 -24.66 -5.20
N HIS A 137 9.05 -24.12 -6.32
CA HIS A 137 9.55 -22.86 -6.88
C HIS A 137 9.23 -21.67 -5.97
N LEU A 138 8.00 -21.61 -5.46
CA LEU A 138 7.57 -20.55 -4.55
C LEU A 138 8.36 -20.60 -3.25
N THR A 139 8.59 -21.79 -2.68
CA THR A 139 9.41 -21.94 -1.46
C THR A 139 10.82 -21.39 -1.64
N GLN A 140 11.46 -21.70 -2.77
CA GLN A 140 12.81 -21.20 -3.06
C GLN A 140 12.83 -19.67 -3.21
N LEU A 141 11.87 -19.09 -3.94
CA LEU A 141 11.76 -17.65 -4.12
C LEU A 141 11.50 -16.93 -2.79
N GLU A 142 10.54 -17.42 -2.01
CA GLU A 142 10.18 -16.88 -0.69
C GLU A 142 11.36 -16.87 0.27
N SER A 143 12.14 -17.96 0.31
CA SER A 143 13.35 -18.04 1.14
C SER A 143 14.40 -17.00 0.74
N LYS A 144 14.63 -16.80 -0.56
CA LYS A 144 15.59 -15.80 -1.04
C LYS A 144 15.12 -14.37 -0.77
N ILE A 145 13.85 -14.07 -1.02
CA ILE A 145 13.25 -12.76 -0.77
C ILE A 145 13.34 -12.43 0.72
N ALA A 146 12.99 -13.38 1.60
CA ALA A 146 13.10 -13.19 3.04
C ALA A 146 14.56 -12.93 3.47
N ALA A 147 15.52 -13.70 2.97
CA ALA A 147 16.93 -13.51 3.29
C ALA A 147 17.49 -12.18 2.74
N ALA A 148 17.00 -11.68 1.60
CA ALA A 148 17.38 -10.39 1.05
C ALA A 148 16.84 -9.24 1.91
N HIS A 149 15.58 -9.34 2.35
CA HIS A 149 14.96 -8.36 3.23
C HIS A 149 15.65 -8.28 4.60
N GLU A 150 16.02 -9.42 5.19
CA GLU A 150 16.75 -9.47 6.45
C GLU A 150 18.15 -8.84 6.34
N ARG A 151 18.90 -9.14 5.26
CA ARG A 151 20.21 -8.52 5.00
C ARG A 151 20.11 -6.99 4.87
N ALA A 152 19.10 -6.49 4.17
CA ALA A 152 18.88 -5.05 4.02
C ALA A 152 18.59 -4.34 5.36
N MET A 153 17.86 -4.99 6.27
CA MET A 153 17.59 -4.44 7.62
C MET A 153 18.85 -4.40 8.49
N GLN A 154 19.72 -5.41 8.42
CA GLN A 154 20.95 -5.46 9.22
C GLN A 154 22.01 -4.44 8.77
N GLU A 155 22.05 -4.09 7.49
CA GLU A 155 22.97 -3.09 6.95
C GLU A 155 22.61 -1.66 7.40
N ASP A 156 21.33 -1.35 7.63
CA ASP A 156 20.86 -0.03 8.09
C ASP A 156 21.15 0.21 9.58
N ASP A 157 20.92 -0.79 10.43
CA ASP A 157 21.25 -0.72 11.87
C ASP A 157 22.77 -0.55 12.10
N SER A 158 23.59 -1.18 11.26
CA SER A 158 25.05 -1.04 11.31
C SER A 158 25.54 0.33 10.81
N ALA A 159 24.80 1.01 9.94
CA ALA A 159 25.16 2.33 9.43
C ALA A 159 24.85 3.46 10.43
N TRP A 160 23.89 3.26 11.34
CA TRP A 160 23.49 4.25 12.35
C TRP A 160 24.34 4.23 13.62
N LEU A 161 24.95 3.08 13.98
CA LEU A 161 25.84 2.93 15.14
C LEU A 161 27.28 3.41 14.89
N GLY A 162 27.59 3.91 13.69
CA GLY A 162 28.90 4.44 13.31
C GLY A 162 29.04 5.95 13.49
N VAL A 163 28.54 6.53 14.59
CA VAL A 163 28.83 7.94 14.91
C VAL A 163 30.13 8.00 15.71
N ASP A 164 31.14 8.61 15.10
CA ASP A 164 32.43 8.98 15.68
C ASP A 164 32.26 9.59 17.09
N GLU A 165 32.64 8.83 18.11
CA GLU A 165 32.67 9.26 19.51
C GLU A 165 33.95 10.07 19.81
N GLU A 166 34.29 11.07 19.00
CA GLU A 166 35.36 12.01 19.36
C GLU A 166 34.98 13.45 19.01
N ASN A 167 34.79 14.25 20.08
CA ASN A 167 34.91 15.70 20.16
C ASN A 167 33.62 16.54 20.13
N TYR A 168 32.86 16.52 21.24
CA TYR A 168 32.22 17.73 21.77
C TYR A 168 32.48 17.85 23.26
N THR A 169 33.73 18.20 23.61
CA THR A 169 34.04 18.72 24.93
C THR A 169 33.45 20.12 25.01
N ILE A 170 32.22 20.25 25.55
CA ILE A 170 31.65 21.54 25.93
C ILE A 170 32.46 22.03 27.13
N ALA A 171 33.47 22.86 26.89
CA ALA A 171 34.06 23.67 27.94
C ALA A 171 33.03 24.72 28.37
N GLU A 172 32.50 24.59 29.58
CA GLU A 172 31.78 25.69 30.24
C GLU A 172 32.76 26.79 30.65
N PRO A 173 32.42 28.08 30.44
CA PRO A 173 32.95 29.17 31.24
C PRO A 173 31.84 29.82 32.07
N ASP A 174 32.00 29.68 33.38
CA ASP A 174 31.68 30.57 34.48
C ASP A 174 30.28 31.23 34.59
N HIS A 175 29.62 30.82 35.66
CA HIS A 175 28.63 31.58 36.42
C HIS A 175 29.04 33.04 36.65
N MET A 176 28.15 33.97 36.32
CA MET A 176 28.04 35.22 37.07
C MET A 176 26.56 35.54 37.32
N SER A 177 26.14 35.29 38.55
CA SER A 177 24.83 35.63 39.10
C SER A 177 24.75 37.11 39.44
N PHE A 178 23.70 37.81 39.01
CA PHE A 178 23.18 38.97 39.70
C PHE A 178 21.65 38.92 39.77
N ALA A 179 21.14 39.04 40.99
CA ALA A 179 19.74 38.98 41.36
C ALA A 179 19.03 40.34 41.19
N GLY A 180 17.70 40.31 41.05
CA GLY A 180 16.83 41.45 41.41
C GLY A 180 15.49 41.59 40.66
N SER A 181 14.48 40.78 41.04
CA SER A 181 13.04 41.10 41.29
C SER A 181 12.14 41.95 40.33
N PRO A 182 10.79 41.88 40.48
CA PRO A 182 9.84 41.69 39.38
C PRO A 182 8.89 42.88 39.08
N ASP A 183 7.95 42.61 38.16
CA ASP A 183 6.73 43.33 37.75
C ASP A 183 6.83 44.18 36.48
N ASN A 184 6.22 43.73 35.37
CA ASN A 184 5.09 44.48 34.80
C ASN A 184 4.23 43.68 33.80
N ILE A 185 2.93 43.93 33.94
CA ILE A 185 1.79 43.56 33.10
C ILE A 185 1.78 44.43 31.82
N TYR A 186 0.97 44.03 30.82
CA TYR A 186 0.66 44.67 29.52
C TYR A 186 1.53 44.16 28.35
N PHE A 187 1.03 43.68 27.20
CA PHE A 187 -0.19 44.02 26.45
C PHE A 187 -0.70 42.84 25.60
N LYS A 188 -2.03 42.74 25.49
CA LYS A 188 -2.84 41.86 24.63
C LYS A 188 -2.96 42.49 23.24
N GLY A 189 -2.87 41.70 22.16
CA GLY A 189 -3.11 42.16 20.79
C GLY A 189 -3.67 41.06 19.90
N ASN A 190 -4.99 40.83 20.00
CA ASN A 190 -5.79 40.23 18.94
C ASN A 190 -6.13 41.35 17.93
N VAL A 191 -6.01 41.06 16.63
CA VAL A 191 -6.88 41.64 15.60
C VAL A 191 -7.16 40.53 14.57
N GLU A 192 -8.41 40.05 14.57
CA GLU A 192 -9.07 39.36 13.46
C GLU A 192 -9.48 40.41 12.42
N ASP A 193 -9.39 40.09 11.13
CA ASP A 193 -10.46 40.27 10.13
C ASP A 193 -9.89 40.03 8.72
N TYR A 194 -10.57 39.25 7.89
CA TYR A 194 -10.91 39.57 6.49
C TYR A 194 -11.78 38.44 5.91
N ASP A 195 -13.10 38.64 5.99
CA ASP A 195 -14.12 37.93 5.23
C ASP A 195 -14.34 38.58 3.84
N TYR A 196 -14.28 37.72 2.82
CA TYR A 196 -15.19 37.50 1.67
C TYR A 196 -15.58 38.60 0.66
N VAL A 197 -15.60 38.22 -0.64
CA VAL A 197 -16.60 38.66 -1.64
C VAL A 197 -16.95 37.55 -2.66
N ASP A 198 -18.25 37.32 -2.79
CA ASP A 198 -18.99 36.53 -3.80
C ASP A 198 -18.80 37.05 -5.23
N VAL A 199 -18.86 36.15 -6.21
CA VAL A 199 -19.19 36.49 -7.61
C VAL A 199 -20.33 35.59 -8.09
N GLU A 200 -21.55 36.14 -8.06
CA GLU A 200 -22.71 35.60 -8.77
C GLU A 200 -22.58 35.84 -10.29
N GLY A 201 -23.14 34.92 -11.10
CA GLY A 201 -23.32 35.19 -12.52
C GLY A 201 -23.84 34.04 -13.40
N GLY A 202 -25.16 33.78 -13.35
CA GLY A 202 -26.02 33.61 -14.53
C GLY A 202 -25.92 32.33 -15.39
N GLY A 203 -27.00 31.57 -15.43
CA GLY A 203 -27.12 30.27 -16.11
C GLY A 203 -27.57 30.29 -17.58
N LEU A 204 -27.66 29.09 -18.16
CA LEU A 204 -28.57 28.70 -19.24
C LEU A 204 -28.89 27.21 -19.09
N GLY A 205 -30.17 26.86 -19.03
CA GLY A 205 -30.65 25.48 -18.95
C GLY A 205 -30.90 24.87 -20.33
N PHE A 206 -30.89 23.55 -20.41
CA PHE A 206 -31.74 22.75 -21.29
C PHE A 206 -31.99 21.41 -20.59
N GLY A 207 -33.27 21.05 -20.48
CA GLY A 207 -33.71 19.83 -19.82
C GLY A 207 -33.57 18.61 -20.71
N ASP A 208 -33.43 17.46 -20.06
CA ASP A 208 -33.96 16.21 -20.57
C ASP A 208 -34.46 15.36 -19.39
N VAL A 209 -35.71 14.96 -19.52
CA VAL A 209 -36.49 14.13 -18.59
C VAL A 209 -36.04 12.69 -18.75
N LEU A 210 -35.47 12.10 -17.71
CA LEU A 210 -35.31 10.63 -17.62
C LEU A 210 -35.84 10.12 -16.29
N SER A 211 -36.94 9.38 -16.40
CA SER A 211 -37.70 8.71 -15.35
C SER A 211 -36.86 7.79 -14.45
N PRO A 212 -37.26 7.59 -13.18
CA PRO A 212 -36.55 6.67 -12.28
C PRO A 212 -36.79 5.19 -12.66
N PRO A 213 -35.78 4.29 -12.48
CA PRO A 213 -35.91 2.88 -12.77
C PRO A 213 -36.80 2.14 -11.73
N PRO A 214 -37.38 0.99 -12.10
CA PRO A 214 -38.41 0.31 -11.32
C PRO A 214 -37.87 -0.31 -10.03
N LYS A 215 -38.69 -0.27 -8.97
CA LYS A 215 -38.45 -1.01 -7.72
C LYS A 215 -38.85 -2.48 -7.94
N ILE A 216 -37.88 -3.38 -7.84
CA ILE A 216 -38.13 -4.82 -7.80
C ILE A 216 -38.52 -5.18 -6.37
N ARG A 217 -39.70 -5.81 -6.22
CA ARG A 217 -40.17 -6.48 -4.99
C ARG A 217 -39.43 -7.79 -4.81
#